data_AF-R6XSL7-F1
#
_entry.id   AF-R6XSL7-F1
#
_cell.length_a   1.000
_cell.length_b   1.000
_cell.length_c   1.000
_cell.angle_alpha   90.00
_cell.angle_beta   90.00
_cell.angle_gamma   90.00
#
_symmetry.space_group_name_H-M   'P 1'
#
loop_
_entity.id
_entity.type
_entity.pdbx_description
1 polymer ?
#
loop_
_entity_poly.entity_id
_entity_poly.type
_entity_poly.pdbx_seq_one_letter_code
_entity_poly.pdbx_strand_id
1 'polypeptide(L)'
;MTNKNAHHLPAWAEIEYTALCKSPYLSTPFFVPKESKVFLCREDGSRKEARILYLVFKPADAPEDAEWEDDPVPGEILVSVLGDDDEEVEPVKAVFLDQDVEDFIQVVEEDDATITFDIDWYYGEVKVEKSEKTRDGFVCKKEDFGDEGLLVTLTPDEGAPFTMRLQIPYLGFSLYDKDGNKVHGDVVVPHDKVNDYSYDFVGDDNNDRFSLHLDNDKLIYTCVLRPHEAKLVVRDQRQKMAIVDELPSEGKLTDLMMNAHEILVKNKNYRWRVTLSGTSLESESESEFELEPTALGNYAYEQFQKAAGNIDELGGHLIALEQKYAFQWFWLKEEDWRHDDAMFDMFMKQLVAFSYVSQKPIQGDQLQARNNKRKIRRCAKMILAHQAGEQSLWDEDEEARKEILYLFSTFHKEFTEALEN
;
A
#
# COMPACT_ATOMS: atom_id res chain seq x y z
N MET A 1 12.55 -12.27 2.92
CA MET A 1 13.95 -12.55 2.56
C MET A 1 13.96 -12.41 1.06
N THR A 2 14.87 -11.61 0.53
CA THR A 2 15.10 -11.45 -0.91
C THR A 2 14.86 -12.78 -1.63
N ASN A 3 13.84 -12.84 -2.49
CA ASN A 3 13.80 -13.85 -3.53
C ASN A 3 14.97 -13.47 -4.46
N LYS A 4 16.18 -13.87 -4.06
CA LYS A 4 17.31 -13.89 -4.97
C LYS A 4 16.93 -14.98 -5.97
N ASN A 5 16.26 -14.58 -7.04
CA ASN A 5 16.48 -15.28 -8.31
C ASN A 5 17.99 -15.22 -8.50
N ALA A 6 18.65 -16.32 -8.17
CA ALA A 6 20.06 -16.47 -8.41
C ALA A 6 20.16 -16.66 -9.92
N HIS A 7 20.27 -15.55 -10.64
CA HIS A 7 20.50 -15.57 -12.07
C HIS A 7 21.80 -16.31 -12.35
N HIS A 8 21.75 -17.16 -13.36
CA HIS A 8 22.88 -17.98 -13.77
C HIS A 8 23.77 -17.23 -14.75
N LEU A 9 23.26 -16.16 -15.38
CA LEU A 9 24.01 -15.28 -16.27
C LEU A 9 24.17 -13.87 -15.68
N PRO A 10 25.23 -13.13 -16.10
CA PRO A 10 25.47 -11.75 -15.67
C PRO A 10 24.38 -10.75 -16.12
N ALA A 11 23.60 -11.12 -17.14
CA ALA A 11 22.49 -10.35 -17.69
C ALA A 11 21.24 -11.23 -17.80
N TRP A 12 20.08 -10.66 -17.51
CA TRP A 12 18.79 -11.37 -17.56
C TRP A 12 17.66 -10.46 -18.00
N ALA A 13 16.60 -11.07 -18.50
CA ALA A 13 15.34 -10.39 -18.83
C ALA A 13 14.41 -10.36 -17.60
N GLU A 14 13.70 -9.25 -17.43
CA GLU A 14 12.57 -9.14 -16.49
C GLU A 14 11.34 -8.62 -17.22
N ILE A 15 10.15 -9.05 -16.81
CA ILE A 15 8.87 -8.52 -17.32
C ILE A 15 8.14 -7.78 -16.21
N GLU A 16 7.64 -6.60 -16.55
CA GLU A 16 6.70 -5.83 -15.75
C GLU A 16 5.35 -5.78 -16.47
N TYR A 17 4.30 -6.21 -15.77
CA TYR A 17 2.95 -6.31 -16.32
C TYR A 17 2.09 -5.13 -15.88
N THR A 18 1.44 -4.47 -16.84
CA THR A 18 0.40 -3.46 -16.57
C THR A 18 -0.91 -4.13 -16.14
N ALA A 19 -1.91 -3.32 -15.78
CA ALA A 19 -3.25 -3.82 -15.44
C ALA A 19 -3.91 -4.59 -16.60
N LEU A 20 -3.65 -4.19 -17.85
CA LEU A 20 -4.22 -4.83 -19.05
C LEU A 20 -3.64 -6.23 -19.33
N CYS A 21 -2.53 -6.57 -18.69
CA CYS A 21 -1.93 -7.89 -18.75
C CYS A 21 -2.55 -8.87 -17.73
N LYS A 22 -3.50 -8.43 -16.90
CA LYS A 22 -3.97 -9.17 -15.72
C LYS A 22 -5.48 -9.35 -15.78
N SER A 23 -5.93 -10.50 -15.28
CA SER A 23 -7.34 -10.72 -14.95
C SER A 23 -7.45 -10.93 -13.45
N PRO A 24 -8.43 -10.31 -12.77
CA PRO A 24 -8.67 -10.56 -11.34
C PRO A 24 -9.09 -12.02 -11.08
N TYR A 25 -9.53 -12.74 -12.13
CA TYR A 25 -9.95 -14.14 -12.06
C TYR A 25 -8.82 -15.13 -12.34
N LEU A 26 -7.61 -14.67 -12.65
CA LEU A 26 -6.50 -15.55 -13.01
C LEU A 26 -5.26 -15.21 -12.19
N SER A 27 -4.66 -16.26 -11.62
CA SER A 27 -3.42 -16.16 -10.84
C SER A 27 -2.19 -15.70 -11.63
N THR A 28 -2.23 -15.85 -12.96
CA THR A 28 -1.07 -15.67 -13.83
C THR A 28 -1.30 -14.47 -14.76
N PRO A 29 -0.40 -13.48 -14.78
CA PRO A 29 -0.43 -12.41 -15.78
C PRO A 29 0.00 -12.92 -17.15
N PHE A 30 -0.38 -12.20 -18.19
CA PHE A 30 -0.11 -12.54 -19.58
C PHE A 30 0.87 -11.55 -20.22
N PHE A 31 1.81 -12.06 -21.00
CA PHE A 31 2.59 -11.24 -21.89
C PHE A 31 1.68 -10.69 -22.97
N VAL A 32 1.61 -9.37 -23.09
CA VAL A 32 0.86 -8.65 -24.11
C VAL A 32 1.84 -7.68 -24.76
N PRO A 33 2.24 -7.88 -26.03
CA PRO A 33 3.29 -7.11 -26.71
C PRO A 33 3.28 -5.58 -26.53
N LYS A 34 2.09 -4.97 -26.45
CA LYS A 34 1.93 -3.51 -26.32
C LYS A 34 1.83 -3.01 -24.88
N GLU A 35 1.61 -3.92 -23.93
CA GLU A 35 1.27 -3.61 -22.55
C GLU A 35 2.33 -4.10 -21.56
N SER A 36 3.00 -5.21 -21.87
CA SER A 36 4.11 -5.73 -21.09
C SER A 36 5.39 -4.95 -21.37
N LYS A 37 6.11 -4.58 -20.33
CA LYS A 37 7.44 -3.95 -20.44
C LYS A 37 8.52 -4.97 -20.12
N VAL A 38 9.46 -5.15 -21.02
CA VAL A 38 10.60 -6.05 -20.82
C VAL A 38 11.84 -5.24 -20.52
N PHE A 39 12.65 -5.69 -19.57
CA PHE A 39 13.86 -5.02 -19.15
C PHE A 39 15.06 -5.94 -19.30
N LEU A 40 16.17 -5.37 -19.78
CA LEU A 40 17.49 -5.97 -19.68
C LEU A 40 18.13 -5.52 -18.37
N CYS A 41 18.35 -6.48 -17.49
CA CYS A 41 18.96 -6.30 -16.18
C CYS A 41 20.38 -6.88 -16.15
N ARG A 42 21.24 -6.34 -15.29
CA ARG A 42 22.62 -6.84 -15.07
C ARG A 42 23.00 -6.83 -13.60
N GLU A 43 24.04 -7.59 -13.25
CA GLU A 43 24.57 -7.69 -11.88
C GLU A 43 25.03 -6.35 -11.28
N ASP A 44 25.41 -5.39 -12.13
CA ASP A 44 25.79 -4.04 -11.70
C ASP A 44 24.60 -3.18 -11.24
N GLY A 45 23.38 -3.72 -11.28
CA GLY A 45 22.13 -3.06 -10.92
C GLY A 45 21.52 -2.24 -12.05
N SER A 46 22.10 -2.25 -13.26
CA SER A 46 21.48 -1.62 -14.42
C SER A 46 20.20 -2.35 -14.82
N ARG A 47 19.15 -1.57 -15.09
CA ARG A 47 17.83 -2.05 -15.54
C ARG A 47 17.33 -1.11 -16.65
N LYS A 48 17.30 -1.60 -17.89
CA LYS A 48 16.94 -0.79 -19.07
C LYS A 48 15.76 -1.42 -19.80
N GLU A 49 14.74 -0.62 -20.08
CA GLU A 49 13.58 -1.07 -20.86
C GLU A 49 14.03 -1.41 -22.29
N ALA A 50 13.74 -2.65 -22.71
CA ALA A 50 13.96 -3.14 -24.05
C ALA A 50 12.75 -2.80 -24.93
N ARG A 51 13.02 -2.33 -26.15
CA ARG A 51 11.95 -2.16 -27.14
C ARG A 51 11.58 -3.53 -27.70
N ILE A 52 10.31 -3.71 -28.04
CA ILE A 52 9.80 -4.97 -28.59
C ILE A 52 10.60 -5.50 -29.79
N LEU A 53 11.13 -4.61 -30.65
CA LEU A 53 11.96 -4.98 -31.81
C LEU A 53 13.26 -5.72 -31.44
N TYR A 54 13.68 -5.66 -30.18
CA TYR A 54 14.87 -6.36 -29.67
C TYR A 54 14.50 -7.56 -28.81
N LEU A 55 13.23 -7.94 -28.77
CA LEU A 55 12.77 -9.13 -28.07
C LEU A 55 12.77 -10.31 -29.02
N VAL A 56 13.16 -11.45 -28.49
CA VAL A 56 13.06 -12.72 -29.18
C VAL A 56 12.37 -13.74 -28.28
N PHE A 57 11.69 -14.69 -28.91
CA PHE A 57 10.75 -15.59 -28.28
C PHE A 57 11.03 -17.03 -28.65
N LYS A 58 10.62 -17.94 -27.76
CA LYS A 58 10.70 -19.37 -27.97
C LYS A 58 9.67 -20.08 -27.08
N PRO A 59 9.05 -21.20 -27.50
CA PRO A 59 8.21 -21.98 -26.61
C PRO A 59 9.00 -22.45 -25.38
N ALA A 60 8.38 -22.43 -24.20
CA ALA A 60 9.07 -22.76 -22.96
C ALA A 60 9.48 -24.24 -22.85
N ASP A 61 8.84 -25.11 -23.62
CA ASP A 61 9.15 -26.53 -23.73
C ASP A 61 10.09 -26.88 -24.90
N ALA A 62 10.50 -25.87 -25.69
CA ALA A 62 11.38 -26.11 -26.83
C ALA A 62 12.77 -26.58 -26.36
N PRO A 63 13.44 -27.46 -27.14
CA PRO A 63 14.82 -27.90 -26.88
C PRO A 63 15.78 -26.71 -26.72
N GLU A 64 16.81 -26.81 -25.87
CA GLU A 64 17.75 -25.71 -25.59
C GLU A 64 18.37 -25.10 -26.86
N ASP A 65 18.64 -25.92 -27.87
CA ASP A 65 19.23 -25.55 -29.16
C ASP A 65 18.24 -25.03 -30.23
N ALA A 66 16.93 -25.01 -29.94
CA ALA A 66 15.96 -24.46 -30.89
C ALA A 66 16.20 -22.96 -31.14
N GLU A 67 15.96 -22.53 -32.37
CA GLU A 67 16.13 -21.14 -32.80
C GLU A 67 15.16 -20.21 -32.07
N TRP A 68 15.60 -18.97 -31.89
CA TRP A 68 14.80 -17.88 -31.34
C TRP A 68 14.04 -17.19 -32.48
N GLU A 69 12.77 -16.88 -32.25
CA GLU A 69 11.87 -16.28 -33.23
C GLU A 69 11.56 -14.81 -32.86
N ASP A 70 11.23 -13.98 -33.85
CA ASP A 70 10.87 -12.57 -33.63
C ASP A 70 9.45 -12.39 -33.06
N ASP A 71 8.56 -13.37 -33.28
CA ASP A 71 7.17 -13.33 -32.85
C ASP A 71 6.87 -14.44 -31.83
N PRO A 72 6.10 -14.15 -30.74
CA PRO A 72 5.71 -15.17 -29.78
C PRO A 72 4.61 -16.09 -30.34
N VAL A 73 4.62 -17.34 -29.92
CA VAL A 73 3.58 -18.34 -30.22
C VAL A 73 2.67 -18.51 -29.00
N PRO A 74 1.34 -18.66 -29.17
CA PRO A 74 0.44 -18.86 -28.04
C PRO A 74 0.86 -20.05 -27.16
N GLY A 75 0.93 -19.83 -25.85
CA GLY A 75 1.38 -20.82 -24.88
C GLY A 75 2.32 -20.25 -23.80
N GLU A 76 3.00 -21.15 -23.09
CA GLU A 76 4.13 -20.76 -22.27
C GLU A 76 5.33 -20.46 -23.17
N ILE A 77 5.90 -19.27 -23.01
CA ILE A 77 7.02 -18.77 -23.80
C ILE A 77 8.19 -18.37 -22.90
N LEU A 78 9.38 -18.40 -23.49
CA LEU A 78 10.56 -17.71 -23.00
C LEU A 78 10.69 -16.41 -23.79
N VAL A 79 10.95 -15.32 -23.07
CA VAL A 79 11.20 -13.99 -23.62
C VAL A 79 12.64 -13.62 -23.29
N SER A 80 13.44 -13.28 -24.30
CA SER A 80 14.78 -12.74 -24.10
C SER A 80 14.94 -11.39 -24.80
N VAL A 81 15.99 -10.66 -24.40
CA VAL A 81 16.41 -9.41 -25.04
C VAL A 81 17.70 -9.70 -25.80
N LEU A 82 17.81 -9.20 -27.04
CA LEU A 82 19.08 -9.19 -27.75
C LEU A 82 20.09 -8.32 -26.99
N GLY A 83 21.13 -8.95 -26.45
CA GLY A 83 22.19 -8.30 -25.70
C GLY A 83 23.10 -7.42 -26.56
N ASP A 84 23.99 -6.67 -25.90
CA ASP A 84 25.03 -5.88 -26.57
C ASP A 84 26.25 -6.78 -26.87
N ASP A 85 26.85 -6.70 -28.07
CA ASP A 85 28.13 -7.35 -28.40
C ASP A 85 28.23 -8.86 -28.04
N ASP A 86 27.27 -9.67 -28.50
CA ASP A 86 27.16 -11.13 -28.25
C ASP A 86 26.95 -11.53 -26.76
N GLU A 87 26.50 -10.60 -25.90
CA GLU A 87 26.10 -10.89 -24.52
C GLU A 87 24.94 -11.89 -24.47
N GLU A 88 25.15 -13.03 -23.79
CA GLU A 88 24.09 -13.98 -23.49
C GLU A 88 23.20 -13.43 -22.35
N VAL A 89 21.89 -13.39 -22.61
CA VAL A 89 20.88 -12.89 -21.68
C VAL A 89 19.99 -14.03 -21.22
N GLU A 90 19.87 -14.23 -19.91
CA GLU A 90 18.98 -15.24 -19.33
C GLU A 90 17.52 -14.85 -19.60
N PRO A 91 16.74 -15.72 -20.27
CA PRO A 91 15.36 -15.40 -20.61
C PRO A 91 14.43 -15.49 -19.39
N VAL A 92 13.27 -14.87 -19.52
CA VAL A 92 12.19 -14.91 -18.53
C VAL A 92 10.99 -15.65 -19.09
N LYS A 93 10.37 -16.50 -18.26
CA LYS A 93 9.17 -17.26 -18.64
C LYS A 93 7.92 -16.38 -18.56
N ALA A 94 7.03 -16.50 -19.53
CA ALA A 94 5.74 -15.83 -19.58
C ALA A 94 4.67 -16.69 -20.24
N VAL A 95 3.41 -16.24 -20.21
CA VAL A 95 2.29 -16.86 -20.94
C VAL A 95 1.77 -15.88 -21.98
N PHE A 96 1.66 -16.30 -23.23
CA PHE A 96 1.11 -15.50 -24.32
C PHE A 96 -0.16 -16.15 -24.86
N LEU A 97 -1.26 -15.40 -24.95
CA LEU A 97 -2.55 -15.92 -25.44
C LEU A 97 -2.86 -15.53 -26.89
N ASP A 98 -2.14 -14.55 -27.44
CA ASP A 98 -2.46 -13.87 -28.72
C ASP A 98 -3.91 -13.35 -28.82
N GLN A 99 -4.45 -12.93 -27.69
CA GLN A 99 -5.75 -12.24 -27.59
C GLN A 99 -5.78 -11.38 -26.34
N ASP A 100 -6.69 -10.41 -26.30
CA ASP A 100 -6.85 -9.54 -25.14
C ASP A 100 -7.39 -10.33 -23.95
N VAL A 101 -6.89 -10.02 -22.75
CA VAL A 101 -7.26 -10.73 -21.52
C VAL A 101 -8.75 -10.56 -21.19
N GLU A 102 -9.33 -9.41 -21.54
CA GLU A 102 -10.76 -9.13 -21.37
C GLU A 102 -11.66 -9.96 -22.30
N ASP A 103 -11.15 -10.37 -23.47
CA ASP A 103 -11.88 -11.25 -24.40
C ASP A 103 -11.68 -12.73 -24.03
N PHE A 104 -10.57 -13.08 -23.37
CA PHE A 104 -10.29 -14.44 -22.95
C PHE A 104 -11.24 -14.94 -21.85
N ILE A 105 -11.52 -14.10 -20.85
CA ILE A 105 -12.28 -14.51 -19.67
C ILE A 105 -13.24 -13.43 -19.19
N GLN A 106 -14.52 -13.79 -19.07
CA GLN A 106 -15.57 -12.93 -18.54
C GLN A 106 -16.48 -13.68 -17.57
N VAL A 107 -17.11 -12.95 -16.65
CA VAL A 107 -18.17 -13.50 -15.80
C VAL A 107 -19.51 -13.25 -16.48
N VAL A 108 -20.25 -14.33 -16.76
CA VAL A 108 -21.57 -14.27 -17.41
C VAL A 108 -22.68 -14.20 -16.37
N GLU A 109 -22.54 -14.97 -15.29
CA GLU A 109 -23.52 -15.06 -14.22
C GLU A 109 -22.81 -15.37 -12.89
N GLU A 110 -23.30 -14.79 -11.81
CA GLU A 110 -22.80 -15.05 -10.46
C GLU A 110 -23.95 -15.04 -9.46
N ASP A 111 -24.00 -16.05 -8.59
CA ASP A 111 -24.91 -16.12 -7.45
C ASP A 111 -24.17 -16.48 -6.15
N ASP A 112 -24.89 -16.74 -5.06
CA ASP A 112 -24.27 -17.05 -3.76
C ASP A 112 -23.45 -18.36 -3.75
N ALA A 113 -23.74 -19.31 -4.65
CA ALA A 113 -23.14 -20.64 -4.64
C ALA A 113 -22.21 -20.91 -5.83
N THR A 114 -22.42 -20.21 -6.95
CA THR A 114 -21.77 -20.49 -8.24
C THR A 114 -21.35 -19.21 -8.94
N ILE A 115 -20.39 -19.38 -9.85
CA ILE A 115 -19.93 -18.36 -10.78
C ILE A 115 -19.73 -19.03 -12.14
N THR A 116 -20.24 -18.41 -13.19
CA THR A 116 -20.16 -18.90 -14.57
C THR A 116 -19.18 -18.04 -15.34
N PHE A 117 -18.09 -18.66 -15.80
CA PHE A 117 -17.07 -18.01 -16.61
C PHE A 117 -17.25 -18.34 -18.09
N ASP A 118 -17.39 -17.33 -18.93
CA ASP A 118 -17.12 -17.51 -20.35
C ASP A 118 -15.60 -17.45 -20.54
N ILE A 119 -15.01 -18.58 -20.93
CA ILE A 119 -13.58 -18.67 -21.20
C ILE A 119 -13.43 -19.22 -22.61
N ASP A 120 -13.01 -18.34 -23.53
CA ASP A 120 -12.84 -18.66 -24.94
C ASP A 120 -11.42 -18.33 -25.40
N TRP A 121 -10.79 -19.27 -26.06
CA TRP A 121 -9.42 -19.12 -26.56
C TRP A 121 -9.35 -19.60 -28.00
N TYR A 122 -8.97 -18.70 -28.90
CA TYR A 122 -9.02 -18.96 -30.34
C TYR A 122 -8.01 -19.99 -30.85
N TYR A 123 -7.06 -20.39 -30.00
CA TYR A 123 -5.90 -21.22 -30.39
C TYR A 123 -5.91 -22.62 -29.78
N GLY A 124 -7.02 -23.05 -29.17
CA GLY A 124 -7.12 -24.42 -28.67
C GLY A 124 -8.31 -24.70 -27.76
N GLU A 125 -8.19 -25.76 -26.96
CA GLU A 125 -9.22 -26.21 -26.02
C GLU A 125 -8.95 -25.72 -24.59
N VAL A 126 -9.98 -25.16 -23.95
CA VAL A 126 -9.97 -24.82 -22.52
C VAL A 126 -10.73 -25.88 -21.71
N LYS A 127 -10.15 -26.31 -20.59
CA LYS A 127 -10.78 -27.15 -19.58
C LYS A 127 -10.60 -26.54 -18.19
N VAL A 128 -11.70 -26.42 -17.43
CA VAL A 128 -11.68 -25.96 -16.04
C VAL A 128 -12.02 -27.13 -15.11
N GLU A 129 -11.16 -27.41 -14.15
CA GLU A 129 -11.35 -28.48 -13.17
C GLU A 129 -12.62 -28.26 -12.34
N LYS A 130 -13.34 -29.35 -12.02
CA LYS A 130 -14.57 -29.34 -11.18
C LYS A 130 -15.69 -28.42 -11.68
N SER A 131 -15.63 -27.99 -12.94
CA SER A 131 -16.66 -27.18 -13.57
C SER A 131 -17.64 -28.02 -14.40
N GLU A 132 -18.83 -27.47 -14.63
CA GLU A 132 -19.77 -27.96 -15.64
C GLU A 132 -19.73 -27.04 -16.87
N LYS A 133 -19.28 -27.56 -18.03
CA LYS A 133 -19.29 -26.80 -19.28
C LYS A 133 -20.72 -26.73 -19.84
N THR A 134 -21.26 -25.53 -19.95
CA THR A 134 -22.58 -25.25 -20.52
C THR A 134 -22.45 -24.48 -21.84
N ARG A 135 -23.57 -24.02 -22.40
CA ARG A 135 -23.58 -23.16 -23.59
C ARG A 135 -23.04 -21.76 -23.30
N ASP A 136 -23.26 -21.28 -22.09
CA ASP A 136 -22.97 -19.90 -21.70
C ASP A 136 -21.66 -19.79 -20.89
N GLY A 137 -20.91 -20.90 -20.72
CA GLY A 137 -19.60 -20.91 -20.05
C GLY A 137 -19.38 -22.11 -19.11
N PHE A 138 -18.33 -22.03 -18.31
CA PHE A 138 -17.95 -22.98 -17.26
C PHE A 138 -18.59 -22.59 -15.92
N VAL A 139 -19.58 -23.37 -15.48
CA VAL A 139 -20.23 -23.18 -14.19
C VAL A 139 -19.34 -23.79 -13.11
N CYS A 140 -18.83 -22.94 -12.21
CA CYS A 140 -17.93 -23.32 -11.14
C CYS A 140 -18.60 -23.08 -9.78
N LYS A 141 -18.54 -24.05 -8.87
CA LYS A 141 -19.05 -23.83 -7.50
C LYS A 141 -18.01 -23.10 -6.68
N LYS A 142 -18.45 -22.09 -5.92
CA LYS A 142 -17.57 -21.27 -5.08
C LYS A 142 -16.84 -22.10 -4.00
N GLU A 143 -17.47 -23.17 -3.52
CA GLU A 143 -16.87 -24.10 -2.55
C GLU A 143 -15.68 -24.91 -3.10
N ASP A 144 -15.59 -25.08 -4.43
CA ASP A 144 -14.58 -25.94 -5.06
C ASP A 144 -13.23 -25.25 -5.28
N PHE A 145 -13.18 -23.91 -5.21
CA PHE A 145 -11.98 -23.11 -5.48
C PHE A 145 -10.87 -23.34 -4.45
N GLY A 146 -11.22 -23.52 -3.17
CA GLY A 146 -10.23 -23.57 -2.08
C GLY A 146 -9.28 -22.36 -2.08
N ASP A 147 -8.09 -22.54 -1.50
CA ASP A 147 -7.08 -21.46 -1.41
C ASP A 147 -6.27 -21.28 -2.71
N GLU A 148 -6.08 -22.36 -3.48
CA GLU A 148 -5.26 -22.35 -4.72
C GLU A 148 -6.03 -21.96 -5.98
N GLY A 149 -7.37 -22.00 -5.94
CA GLY A 149 -8.22 -21.85 -7.12
C GLY A 149 -8.37 -23.13 -7.94
N LEU A 150 -9.22 -23.08 -8.97
CA LEU A 150 -9.46 -24.19 -9.89
C LEU A 150 -8.38 -24.24 -10.97
N LEU A 151 -7.90 -25.45 -11.30
CA LEU A 151 -6.95 -25.61 -12.39
C LEU A 151 -7.64 -25.38 -13.75
N VAL A 152 -7.09 -24.49 -14.55
CA VAL A 152 -7.44 -24.31 -15.97
C VAL A 152 -6.33 -24.92 -16.80
N THR A 153 -6.68 -25.84 -17.68
CA THR A 153 -5.77 -26.43 -18.66
C THR A 153 -6.12 -25.88 -20.03
N LEU A 154 -5.14 -25.25 -20.68
CA LEU A 154 -5.22 -24.81 -22.06
C LEU A 154 -4.40 -25.79 -22.91
N THR A 155 -5.03 -26.35 -23.93
CA THR A 155 -4.42 -27.28 -24.87
C THR A 155 -4.37 -26.60 -26.23
N PRO A 156 -3.23 -26.05 -26.66
CA PRO A 156 -3.14 -25.42 -27.97
C PRO A 156 -3.36 -26.44 -29.08
N ASP A 157 -3.82 -25.97 -30.25
CA ASP A 157 -3.86 -26.78 -31.46
C ASP A 157 -2.45 -27.23 -31.89
N GLU A 158 -1.44 -26.40 -31.64
CA GLU A 158 -0.02 -26.67 -31.85
C GLU A 158 0.81 -26.28 -30.62
N GLY A 159 1.57 -27.23 -30.05
CA GLY A 159 2.43 -27.00 -28.88
C GLY A 159 2.03 -27.82 -27.66
N ALA A 160 2.66 -27.53 -26.51
CA ALA A 160 2.37 -28.21 -25.26
C ALA A 160 1.19 -27.59 -24.50
N PRO A 161 0.35 -28.43 -23.85
CA PRO A 161 -0.63 -27.93 -22.89
C PRO A 161 0.04 -27.22 -21.72
N PHE A 162 -0.60 -26.17 -21.24
CA PHE A 162 -0.15 -25.42 -20.07
C PHE A 162 -1.32 -25.14 -19.14
N THR A 163 -0.98 -24.74 -17.91
CA THR A 163 -1.96 -24.59 -16.86
C THR A 163 -1.83 -23.27 -16.13
N MET A 164 -2.96 -22.76 -15.68
CA MET A 164 -3.07 -21.61 -14.78
C MET A 164 -4.14 -21.87 -13.72
N ARG A 165 -4.24 -21.03 -12.70
CA ARG A 165 -5.33 -21.12 -11.72
C ARG A 165 -6.38 -20.05 -11.96
N LEU A 166 -7.62 -20.50 -12.14
CA LEU A 166 -8.83 -19.70 -12.04
C LEU A 166 -9.11 -19.45 -10.56
N GLN A 167 -9.27 -18.18 -10.22
CA GLN A 167 -9.53 -17.73 -8.87
C GLN A 167 -10.85 -16.97 -8.89
N ILE A 168 -11.59 -17.06 -7.79
CA ILE A 168 -12.58 -16.04 -7.51
C ILE A 168 -11.78 -14.85 -6.99
N PRO A 169 -11.73 -13.71 -7.70
CA PRO A 169 -11.17 -12.51 -7.13
C PRO A 169 -11.88 -12.31 -5.81
N TYR A 170 -11.10 -12.02 -4.80
CA TYR A 170 -11.70 -11.80 -3.51
C TYR A 170 -12.57 -10.54 -3.64
N LEU A 171 -13.87 -10.74 -3.85
CA LEU A 171 -14.84 -9.67 -3.85
C LEU A 171 -14.79 -9.05 -2.47
N GLY A 172 -14.18 -7.89 -2.39
CA GLY A 172 -13.86 -7.23 -1.15
C GLY A 172 -12.38 -6.94 -0.98
N PHE A 173 -11.99 -6.90 0.28
CA PHE A 173 -10.66 -6.45 0.70
C PHE A 173 -9.68 -7.61 0.78
N SER A 174 -8.47 -7.39 0.28
CA SER A 174 -7.33 -8.31 0.44
C SER A 174 -6.11 -7.55 0.99
N LEU A 175 -5.38 -8.21 1.89
CA LEU A 175 -4.09 -7.75 2.42
C LEU A 175 -3.02 -8.76 2.03
N TYR A 176 -1.88 -8.28 1.56
CA TYR A 176 -0.76 -9.10 1.12
C TYR A 176 0.52 -8.75 1.90
N ASP A 177 1.32 -9.76 2.20
CA ASP A 177 2.66 -9.58 2.74
C ASP A 177 3.69 -9.31 1.62
N LYS A 178 4.94 -9.13 2.01
CA LYS A 178 6.08 -8.84 1.12
C LYS A 178 6.32 -9.92 0.05
N ASP A 179 5.91 -11.15 0.32
CA ASP A 179 6.15 -12.30 -0.53
C ASP A 179 4.92 -12.54 -1.44
N GLY A 180 3.91 -11.66 -1.38
CA GLY A 180 2.68 -11.72 -2.16
C GLY A 180 1.62 -12.66 -1.58
N ASN A 181 1.81 -13.17 -0.36
CA ASN A 181 0.85 -14.07 0.27
C ASN A 181 -0.29 -13.30 0.92
N LYS A 182 -1.51 -13.84 0.86
CA LYS A 182 -2.66 -13.28 1.54
C LYS A 182 -2.51 -13.38 3.06
N VAL A 183 -2.84 -12.28 3.72
CA VAL A 183 -2.79 -12.13 5.17
C VAL A 183 -4.21 -12.07 5.70
N HIS A 184 -4.48 -12.79 6.79
CA HIS A 184 -5.80 -12.87 7.41
C HIS A 184 -5.72 -12.69 8.93
N GLY A 185 -6.78 -12.13 9.51
CA GLY A 185 -6.96 -12.05 10.97
C GLY A 185 -6.09 -10.98 11.63
N ASP A 186 -5.58 -11.31 12.83
CA ASP A 186 -4.77 -10.41 13.64
C ASP A 186 -3.28 -10.56 13.29
N VAL A 187 -2.63 -9.46 12.96
CA VAL A 187 -1.28 -9.38 12.42
C VAL A 187 -0.51 -8.32 13.18
N VAL A 188 0.73 -8.65 13.54
CA VAL A 188 1.65 -7.73 14.18
C VAL A 188 2.79 -7.44 13.20
N VAL A 189 2.94 -6.18 12.79
CA VAL A 189 3.88 -5.77 11.73
C VAL A 189 4.92 -4.81 12.30
N PRO A 190 6.23 -5.06 12.12
CA PRO A 190 7.25 -4.08 12.50
C PRO A 190 7.05 -2.73 11.80
N HIS A 191 7.20 -1.60 12.51
CA HIS A 191 6.97 -0.28 11.92
C HIS A 191 7.86 0.01 10.71
N ASP A 192 9.08 -0.51 10.68
CA ASP A 192 10.02 -0.40 9.56
C ASP A 192 9.70 -1.33 8.37
N LYS A 193 8.70 -2.21 8.52
CA LYS A 193 8.30 -3.22 7.52
C LYS A 193 6.89 -3.04 6.98
N VAL A 194 6.15 -2.03 7.45
CA VAL A 194 4.77 -1.78 7.03
C VAL A 194 4.64 -1.51 5.52
N ASN A 195 5.66 -0.89 4.89
CA ASN A 195 5.69 -0.63 3.44
C ASN A 195 5.89 -1.90 2.59
N ASP A 196 6.27 -3.02 3.21
CA ASP A 196 6.38 -4.30 2.54
C ASP A 196 5.01 -4.95 2.32
N TYR A 197 3.96 -4.47 3.00
CA TYR A 197 2.60 -4.96 2.86
C TYR A 197 1.82 -4.11 1.84
N SER A 198 0.98 -4.76 1.05
CA SER A 198 0.07 -4.11 0.09
C SER A 198 -1.37 -4.55 0.29
N TYR A 199 -2.30 -3.76 -0.21
CA TYR A 199 -3.71 -4.08 -0.22
C TYR A 199 -4.28 -3.96 -1.64
N ASP A 200 -5.39 -4.66 -1.86
CA ASP A 200 -6.26 -4.46 -3.01
C ASP A 200 -7.73 -4.56 -2.59
N PHE A 201 -8.59 -3.80 -3.27
CA PHE A 201 -10.03 -3.85 -3.09
C PHE A 201 -10.73 -3.94 -4.45
N VAL A 202 -11.33 -5.10 -4.69
CA VAL A 202 -12.16 -5.37 -5.87
C VAL A 202 -13.62 -5.41 -5.42
N GLY A 203 -14.43 -4.49 -5.92
CA GLY A 203 -15.84 -4.36 -5.56
C GLY A 203 -16.79 -4.55 -6.74
N ASP A 204 -18.04 -4.87 -6.40
CA ASP A 204 -19.19 -4.98 -7.31
C ASP A 204 -20.40 -4.22 -6.73
N ASP A 205 -21.56 -4.36 -7.34
CA ASP A 205 -22.82 -3.76 -6.88
C ASP A 205 -23.22 -4.21 -5.45
N ASN A 206 -22.73 -5.37 -4.99
CA ASN A 206 -23.03 -5.95 -3.69
C ASN A 206 -21.93 -5.76 -2.63
N ASN A 207 -20.75 -5.29 -3.02
CA ASN A 207 -19.56 -5.11 -2.19
C ASN A 207 -18.72 -3.92 -2.68
N ASP A 208 -19.33 -2.75 -2.67
CA ASP A 208 -18.71 -1.50 -3.13
C ASP A 208 -17.86 -0.81 -2.05
N ARG A 209 -17.76 -1.37 -0.84
CA ARG A 209 -17.14 -0.66 0.30
C ARG A 209 -16.61 -1.55 1.42
N PHE A 210 -15.71 -0.98 2.20
CA PHE A 210 -15.25 -1.53 3.48
C PHE A 210 -15.09 -0.42 4.53
N SER A 211 -14.91 -0.80 5.79
CA SER A 211 -14.70 0.15 6.88
C SER A 211 -13.33 0.01 7.51
N LEU A 212 -12.76 1.15 7.89
CA LEU A 212 -11.49 1.28 8.59
C LEU A 212 -11.74 1.74 10.01
N HIS A 213 -11.16 1.06 10.98
CA HIS A 213 -11.20 1.41 12.39
C HIS A 213 -9.76 1.62 12.84
N LEU A 214 -9.35 2.87 13.07
CA LEU A 214 -7.98 3.20 13.40
C LEU A 214 -7.83 3.54 14.88
N ASP A 215 -6.70 3.11 15.47
CA ASP A 215 -6.28 3.37 16.84
C ASP A 215 -7.39 3.13 17.89
N ASN A 216 -7.90 1.90 17.95
CA ASN A 216 -8.99 1.52 18.84
C ASN A 216 -10.25 2.38 18.65
N ASP A 217 -10.76 2.38 17.42
CA ASP A 217 -11.98 3.08 17.01
C ASP A 217 -11.93 4.62 17.15
N LYS A 218 -10.78 5.23 17.45
CA LYS A 218 -10.63 6.69 17.53
C LYS A 218 -11.01 7.36 16.20
N LEU A 219 -10.63 6.75 15.08
CA LEU A 219 -11.06 7.15 13.74
C LEU A 219 -11.83 5.99 13.10
N ILE A 220 -12.96 6.30 12.48
CA ILE A 220 -13.80 5.29 11.83
C ILE A 220 -14.21 5.81 10.46
N TYR A 221 -13.69 5.16 9.42
CA TYR A 221 -13.93 5.53 8.04
C TYR A 221 -14.66 4.43 7.26
N THR A 222 -15.28 4.82 6.16
CA THR A 222 -15.85 3.92 5.15
C THR A 222 -15.21 4.28 3.81
N CYS A 223 -14.52 3.33 3.22
CA CYS A 223 -13.93 3.45 1.89
C CYS A 223 -14.93 2.91 0.86
N VAL A 224 -15.36 3.73 -0.09
CA VAL A 224 -16.36 3.39 -1.12
C VAL A 224 -15.69 3.43 -2.49
N LEU A 225 -15.72 2.32 -3.22
CA LEU A 225 -15.14 2.18 -4.55
C LEU A 225 -15.89 3.04 -5.59
N ARG A 226 -15.11 3.72 -6.43
CA ARG A 226 -15.54 4.28 -7.71
C ARG A 226 -15.02 3.37 -8.82
N PRO A 227 -15.87 2.49 -9.39
CA PRO A 227 -15.42 1.43 -10.29
C PRO A 227 -14.65 1.96 -11.51
N HIS A 228 -15.07 3.09 -12.07
CA HIS A 228 -14.50 3.66 -13.29
C HIS A 228 -13.16 4.40 -13.09
N GLU A 229 -12.71 4.59 -11.84
CA GLU A 229 -11.53 5.39 -11.53
C GLU A 229 -10.45 4.61 -10.76
N ALA A 230 -10.68 3.34 -10.43
CA ALA A 230 -9.81 2.53 -9.57
C ALA A 230 -9.46 3.26 -8.26
N LYS A 231 -10.46 3.91 -7.66
CA LYS A 231 -10.31 4.78 -6.48
C LYS A 231 -11.34 4.46 -5.41
N LEU A 232 -10.94 4.68 -4.16
CA LEU A 232 -11.75 4.58 -2.95
C LEU A 232 -11.99 5.98 -2.39
N VAL A 233 -13.24 6.37 -2.27
CA VAL A 233 -13.64 7.58 -1.54
C VAL A 233 -13.73 7.25 -0.07
N VAL A 234 -12.89 7.88 0.75
CA VAL A 234 -12.86 7.68 2.20
C VAL A 234 -13.84 8.64 2.85
N ARG A 235 -14.75 8.11 3.66
CA ARG A 235 -15.80 8.87 4.34
C ARG A 235 -15.76 8.67 5.85
N ASP A 236 -15.79 9.76 6.61
CA ASP A 236 -15.78 9.72 8.07
C ASP A 236 -17.17 9.41 8.64
N GLN A 237 -17.30 8.26 9.33
CA GLN A 237 -18.55 7.83 9.94
C GLN A 237 -18.99 8.75 11.10
N ARG A 238 -18.03 9.34 11.82
CA ARG A 238 -18.31 10.28 12.92
C ARG A 238 -18.73 11.64 12.40
N GLN A 239 -18.41 11.97 11.15
CA GLN A 239 -18.80 13.22 10.48
C GLN A 239 -19.91 13.03 9.43
N LYS A 240 -20.93 12.22 9.73
CA LYS A 240 -22.09 12.01 8.84
C LYS A 240 -21.69 11.61 7.41
N MET A 241 -20.65 10.78 7.27
CA MET A 241 -20.15 10.29 5.98
C MET A 241 -19.58 11.39 5.07
N ALA A 242 -19.04 12.47 5.64
CA ALA A 242 -18.30 13.47 4.88
C ALA A 242 -17.10 12.82 4.18
N ILE A 243 -16.85 13.20 2.92
CA ILE A 243 -15.67 12.77 2.18
C ILE A 243 -14.45 13.44 2.81
N VAL A 244 -13.46 12.63 3.19
CA VAL A 244 -12.23 13.09 3.85
C VAL A 244 -10.98 12.71 3.08
N ASP A 245 -11.05 11.79 2.13
CA ASP A 245 -9.90 11.40 1.30
C ASP A 245 -10.31 10.64 0.02
N GLU A 246 -9.35 10.46 -0.88
CA GLU A 246 -9.39 9.49 -1.97
C GLU A 246 -8.10 8.65 -1.98
N LEU A 247 -8.26 7.33 -1.85
CA LEU A 247 -7.16 6.38 -1.96
C LEU A 247 -7.26 5.61 -3.29
N PRO A 248 -6.18 5.08 -3.85
CA PRO A 248 -6.24 4.06 -4.89
C PRO A 248 -6.98 2.80 -4.40
N SER A 249 -7.58 2.02 -5.31
CA SER A 249 -8.16 0.71 -4.95
C SER A 249 -7.09 -0.34 -4.61
N GLU A 250 -5.85 -0.15 -5.07
CA GLU A 250 -4.67 -0.96 -4.76
C GLU A 250 -3.54 -0.04 -4.27
N GLY A 251 -2.86 -0.39 -3.17
CA GLY A 251 -1.81 0.46 -2.61
C GLY A 251 -1.01 -0.18 -1.48
N LYS A 252 -0.23 0.63 -0.76
CA LYS A 252 0.53 0.17 0.41
C LYS A 252 -0.33 0.16 1.65
N LEU A 253 -0.04 -0.75 2.59
CA LEU A 253 -0.77 -0.78 3.87
C LEU A 253 -0.67 0.56 4.61
N THR A 254 0.47 1.26 4.51
CA THR A 254 0.68 2.59 5.09
C THR A 254 -0.33 3.64 4.63
N ASP A 255 -0.77 3.56 3.37
CA ASP A 255 -1.77 4.48 2.82
C ASP A 255 -3.12 4.32 3.55
N LEU A 256 -3.54 3.07 3.81
CA LEU A 256 -4.75 2.77 4.58
C LEU A 256 -4.63 3.11 6.06
N MET A 257 -3.43 3.00 6.63
CA MET A 257 -3.21 3.29 8.04
C MET A 257 -3.35 4.77 8.34
N MET A 258 -3.18 5.67 7.36
CA MET A 258 -3.35 7.11 7.55
C MET A 258 -2.59 7.65 8.79
N ASN A 259 -1.36 7.14 8.99
CA ASN A 259 -0.49 7.39 10.16
C ASN A 259 -0.97 6.84 11.52
N ALA A 260 -1.94 5.92 11.53
CA ALA A 260 -2.35 5.21 12.73
C ALA A 260 -1.39 4.07 13.09
N HIS A 261 -1.40 3.66 14.36
CA HIS A 261 -0.58 2.56 14.89
C HIS A 261 -1.31 1.23 14.87
N GLU A 262 -2.64 1.26 14.95
CA GLU A 262 -3.51 0.08 14.79
C GLU A 262 -4.57 0.37 13.73
N ILE A 263 -4.82 -0.61 12.86
CA ILE A 263 -5.90 -0.59 11.88
C ILE A 263 -6.71 -1.88 11.99
N LEU A 264 -8.03 -1.75 12.01
CA LEU A 264 -8.97 -2.84 11.85
C LEU A 264 -9.79 -2.60 10.58
N VAL A 265 -9.48 -3.37 9.54
CA VAL A 265 -10.24 -3.39 8.29
C VAL A 265 -11.41 -4.35 8.42
N LYS A 266 -12.59 -3.87 8.05
CA LYS A 266 -13.85 -4.61 8.11
C LYS A 266 -14.53 -4.60 6.75
N ASN A 267 -14.52 -5.75 6.07
CA ASN A 267 -15.28 -5.96 4.83
C ASN A 267 -16.24 -7.15 5.00
N LYS A 268 -17.55 -6.91 4.90
CA LYS A 268 -18.60 -7.91 5.19
C LYS A 268 -18.35 -8.65 6.52
N ASN A 269 -18.11 -9.96 6.48
CA ASN A 269 -17.83 -10.81 7.65
C ASN A 269 -16.33 -10.94 7.97
N TYR A 270 -15.45 -10.47 7.09
CA TYR A 270 -14.00 -10.59 7.22
C TYR A 270 -13.39 -9.40 7.96
N ARG A 271 -12.37 -9.70 8.76
CA ARG A 271 -11.72 -8.75 9.64
C ARG A 271 -10.20 -8.95 9.56
N TRP A 272 -9.48 -7.83 9.41
CA TRP A 272 -8.02 -7.79 9.45
C TRP A 272 -7.63 -6.77 10.50
N ARG A 273 -6.98 -7.20 11.57
CA ARG A 273 -6.40 -6.29 12.56
C ARG A 273 -4.91 -6.26 12.32
N VAL A 274 -4.36 -5.09 12.04
CA VAL A 274 -2.92 -4.90 11.98
C VAL A 274 -2.51 -3.96 13.10
N THR A 275 -1.57 -4.42 13.92
CA THR A 275 -0.95 -3.63 14.96
C THR A 275 0.52 -3.44 14.60
N LEU A 276 0.98 -2.19 14.55
CA LEU A 276 2.40 -1.94 14.38
C LEU A 276 3.13 -2.31 15.68
N SER A 277 4.24 -3.03 15.57
CA SER A 277 5.13 -3.39 16.67
C SER A 277 6.52 -2.87 16.40
N GLY A 278 7.36 -2.75 17.44
CA GLY A 278 8.72 -2.28 17.27
C GLY A 278 8.78 -0.84 16.76
N THR A 279 8.94 0.10 17.68
CA THR A 279 9.65 1.32 17.35
C THR A 279 11.04 0.91 16.87
N SER A 280 11.59 1.59 15.84
CA SER A 280 12.97 1.40 15.39
C SER A 280 14.04 1.77 16.44
N LEU A 281 13.62 2.01 17.68
CA LEU A 281 14.46 2.14 18.86
C LEU A 281 13.81 1.32 19.96
N GLU A 282 14.61 0.44 20.56
CA GLU A 282 14.21 -0.55 21.55
C GLU A 282 13.24 0.01 22.59
N SER A 283 12.27 -0.83 22.93
CA SER A 283 11.42 -0.73 24.10
C SER A 283 12.27 -0.69 25.38
N GLU A 284 12.81 0.47 25.73
CA GLU A 284 13.01 0.85 27.13
C GLU A 284 11.65 1.34 27.63
N SER A 285 10.88 0.38 28.15
CA SER A 285 9.70 0.52 29.00
C SER A 285 8.80 1.75 28.83
N GLU A 286 7.56 1.54 28.40
CA GLU A 286 6.45 2.52 28.49
C GLU A 286 6.20 3.09 29.90
N SER A 287 6.94 2.65 30.92
CA SER A 287 6.94 3.21 32.27
C SER A 287 7.77 4.49 32.46
N GLU A 288 8.58 4.92 31.47
CA GLU A 288 9.48 6.08 31.62
C GLU A 288 9.17 7.26 30.68
N PHE A 289 8.16 7.17 29.81
CA PHE A 289 7.79 8.32 28.96
C PHE A 289 7.00 9.35 29.76
N GLU A 290 7.73 10.26 30.40
CA GLU A 290 7.17 11.36 31.17
C GLU A 290 6.82 12.54 30.25
N LEU A 291 5.53 12.88 30.21
CA LEU A 291 5.02 13.96 29.38
C LEU A 291 5.18 15.33 30.07
N GLU A 292 6.42 15.65 30.39
CA GLU A 292 6.83 16.92 30.98
C GLU A 292 7.84 17.61 30.05
N PRO A 293 7.85 18.95 29.96
CA PRO A 293 8.61 19.67 28.93
C PRO A 293 10.10 19.35 28.95
N THR A 294 10.71 19.40 30.14
CA THR A 294 12.14 19.11 30.33
C THR A 294 12.46 17.63 30.14
N ALA A 295 11.53 16.73 30.50
CA ALA A 295 11.71 15.29 30.29
C ALA A 295 11.71 14.94 28.79
N LEU A 296 10.83 15.59 28.01
CA LEU A 296 10.82 15.47 26.55
C LEU A 296 12.12 16.00 25.91
N GLY A 297 12.63 17.13 26.40
CA GLY A 297 13.92 17.68 25.97
C GLY A 297 15.08 16.70 26.23
N ASN A 298 15.15 16.14 27.44
CA ASN A 298 16.15 15.13 27.82
C ASN A 298 16.02 13.86 26.99
N TYR A 299 14.80 13.37 26.78
CA TYR A 299 14.54 12.20 25.94
C TYR A 299 15.03 12.43 24.50
N ALA A 300 14.70 13.58 23.90
CA ALA A 300 15.16 13.92 22.57
C ALA A 300 16.71 13.99 22.51
N TYR A 301 17.36 14.51 23.55
CA TYR A 301 18.83 14.53 23.64
C TYR A 301 19.43 13.13 23.69
N GLU A 302 18.88 12.24 24.51
CA GLU A 302 19.34 10.85 24.59
C GLU A 302 19.20 10.13 23.24
N GLN A 303 18.07 10.29 22.56
CA GLN A 303 17.86 9.72 21.23
C GLN A 303 18.79 10.35 20.18
N PHE A 304 19.06 11.65 20.29
CA PHE A 304 20.02 12.34 19.44
C PHE A 304 21.44 11.77 19.58
N GLN A 305 21.89 11.47 20.80
CA GLN A 305 23.18 10.82 21.04
C GLN A 305 23.22 9.39 20.47
N LYS A 306 22.09 8.66 20.52
CA LYS A 306 21.97 7.28 20.00
C LYS A 306 21.88 7.22 18.47
N ALA A 307 21.40 8.27 17.80
CA ALA A 307 21.07 8.25 16.37
C ALA A 307 22.26 8.13 15.40
N ALA A 308 23.51 8.17 15.87
CA ALA A 308 24.74 7.97 15.07
C ALA A 308 24.82 8.77 13.75
N GLY A 309 24.17 9.94 13.68
CA GLY A 309 24.11 10.81 12.49
C GLY A 309 22.89 10.62 11.59
N ASN A 310 21.98 9.69 11.89
CA ASN A 310 20.72 9.51 11.15
C ASN A 310 19.62 10.47 11.66
N ILE A 311 19.83 11.76 11.43
CA ILE A 311 19.02 12.85 11.99
C ILE A 311 17.60 12.89 11.40
N ASP A 312 17.44 12.53 10.12
CA ASP A 312 16.14 12.56 9.44
C ASP A 312 15.19 11.47 9.99
N GLU A 313 15.69 10.25 10.20
CA GLU A 313 14.91 9.18 10.83
C GLU A 313 14.55 9.51 12.28
N LEU A 314 15.49 10.10 13.03
CA LEU A 314 15.23 10.58 14.39
C LEU A 314 14.13 11.65 14.40
N GLY A 315 14.19 12.62 13.48
CA GLY A 315 13.17 13.65 13.34
C GLY A 315 11.78 13.06 13.08
N GLY A 316 11.69 12.09 12.16
CA GLY A 316 10.46 11.36 11.89
C GLY A 316 9.92 10.62 13.12
N HIS A 317 10.78 9.92 13.85
CA HIS A 317 10.43 9.23 15.10
C HIS A 317 9.88 10.19 16.16
N LEU A 318 10.58 11.29 16.43
CA LEU A 318 10.14 12.25 17.43
C LEU A 318 8.79 12.87 17.04
N ILE A 319 8.57 13.22 15.78
CA ILE A 319 7.29 13.76 15.30
C ILE A 319 6.14 12.76 15.50
N ALA A 320 6.38 11.46 15.33
CA ALA A 320 5.34 10.45 15.58
C ALA A 320 4.85 10.44 17.05
N LEU A 321 5.69 10.88 18.01
CA LEU A 321 5.32 10.94 19.43
C LEU A 321 4.24 11.98 19.73
N GLU A 322 4.12 13.03 18.91
CA GLU A 322 3.11 14.08 19.06
C GLU A 322 1.69 13.50 19.07
N GLN A 323 1.41 12.59 18.13
CA GLN A 323 0.12 11.92 18.03
C GLN A 323 -0.05 10.86 19.12
N LYS A 324 1.02 10.12 19.45
CA LYS A 324 0.98 9.05 20.47
C LYS A 324 0.63 9.61 21.85
N TYR A 325 1.25 10.73 22.25
CA TYR A 325 1.13 11.29 23.61
C TYR A 325 0.36 12.60 23.68
N ALA A 326 -0.26 13.00 22.58
CA ALA A 326 -1.09 14.20 22.48
C ALA A 326 -0.35 15.47 22.92
N PHE A 327 0.79 15.79 22.28
CA PHE A 327 1.49 17.06 22.45
C PHE A 327 2.08 17.54 21.11
N GLN A 328 2.70 18.72 21.08
CA GLN A 328 3.54 19.12 19.93
C GLN A 328 4.89 19.62 20.42
N TRP A 329 5.95 19.28 19.68
CA TRP A 329 7.30 19.75 20.00
C TRP A 329 7.39 21.27 20.03
N PHE A 330 6.62 21.95 19.18
CA PHE A 330 6.61 23.42 19.17
C PHE A 330 6.04 24.05 20.44
N TRP A 331 5.40 23.28 21.33
CA TRP A 331 4.95 23.79 22.63
C TRP A 331 6.11 23.95 23.63
N LEU A 332 7.24 23.29 23.40
CA LEU A 332 8.42 23.45 24.24
C LEU A 332 9.02 24.85 24.06
N LYS A 333 9.62 25.38 25.11
CA LYS A 333 10.41 26.61 25.13
C LYS A 333 11.89 26.26 25.04
N GLU A 334 12.72 27.22 24.60
CA GLU A 334 14.18 27.00 24.50
C GLU A 334 14.82 26.58 25.83
N GLU A 335 14.20 26.91 26.96
CA GLU A 335 14.65 26.49 28.29
C GLU A 335 14.44 24.99 28.60
N ASP A 336 13.52 24.33 27.88
CA ASP A 336 13.12 22.94 28.12
C ASP A 336 14.12 21.92 27.55
N TRP A 337 14.96 22.31 26.59
CA TRP A 337 15.96 21.43 25.95
C TRP A 337 17.39 21.99 26.04
N ARG A 338 17.69 22.78 27.07
CA ARG A 338 19.03 23.35 27.25
C ARG A 338 20.08 22.29 27.57
N HIS A 339 20.84 21.93 26.54
CA HIS A 339 22.09 21.21 26.66
C HIS A 339 23.24 22.09 26.15
N ASP A 340 24.44 21.90 26.70
CA ASP A 340 25.67 22.54 26.21
C ASP A 340 26.17 21.90 24.89
N ASP A 341 25.25 21.65 23.95
CA ASP A 341 25.49 21.01 22.65
C ASP A 341 24.82 21.82 21.54
N ALA A 342 25.63 22.53 20.75
CA ALA A 342 25.16 23.41 19.68
C ALA A 342 24.52 22.65 18.50
N MET A 343 24.92 21.40 18.26
CA MET A 343 24.30 20.59 17.19
C MET A 343 22.91 20.13 17.62
N PHE A 344 22.76 19.76 18.88
CA PHE A 344 21.45 19.42 19.44
C PHE A 344 20.52 20.64 19.49
N ASP A 345 21.00 21.81 19.90
CA ASP A 345 20.19 23.04 19.88
C ASP A 345 19.67 23.37 18.48
N MET A 346 20.53 23.23 17.45
CA MET A 346 20.11 23.42 16.06
C MET A 346 19.08 22.37 15.61
N PHE A 347 19.28 21.11 16.00
CA PHE A 347 18.32 20.03 15.73
C PHE A 347 16.96 20.30 16.38
N MET A 348 16.92 20.68 17.66
CA MET A 348 15.66 20.99 18.35
C MET A 348 14.93 22.18 17.73
N LYS A 349 15.66 23.22 17.32
CA LYS A 349 15.08 24.35 16.57
C LYS A 349 14.45 23.91 15.25
N GLN A 350 15.09 22.97 14.54
CA GLN A 350 14.53 22.38 13.32
C GLN A 350 13.30 21.52 13.63
N LEU A 351 13.34 20.68 14.67
CA LEU A 351 12.22 19.84 15.10
C LEU A 351 11.00 20.67 15.50
N VAL A 352 11.20 21.74 16.27
CA VAL A 352 10.15 22.69 16.67
C VAL A 352 9.56 23.40 15.45
N ALA A 353 10.40 23.88 14.53
CA ALA A 353 9.93 24.51 13.30
C ALA A 353 9.15 23.50 12.42
N PHE A 354 9.61 22.25 12.35
CA PHE A 354 8.96 21.19 11.61
C PHE A 354 7.61 20.82 12.22
N SER A 355 7.55 20.65 13.54
CA SER A 355 6.33 20.46 14.32
C SER A 355 5.31 21.57 14.07
N TYR A 356 5.76 22.83 14.00
CA TYR A 356 4.90 23.96 13.69
C TYR A 356 4.33 23.90 12.26
N VAL A 357 5.11 23.55 11.24
CA VAL A 357 4.59 23.47 9.85
C VAL A 357 3.94 22.11 9.52
N SER A 358 4.03 21.16 10.44
CA SER A 358 3.48 19.82 10.28
C SER A 358 1.97 19.89 10.23
N GLN A 359 1.43 19.37 9.13
CA GLN A 359 0.01 19.37 8.85
C GLN A 359 -0.36 18.01 8.24
N LYS A 360 -1.62 17.62 8.38
CA LYS A 360 -2.11 16.44 7.69
C LYS A 360 -1.97 16.64 6.18
N PRO A 361 -1.61 15.58 5.41
CA PRO A 361 -1.60 15.64 3.95
C PRO A 361 -2.91 16.19 3.38
N ILE A 362 -4.02 15.89 4.06
CA ILE A 362 -5.35 16.40 3.74
C ILE A 362 -5.77 17.46 4.76
N GLN A 363 -6.04 18.65 4.25
CA GLN A 363 -6.61 19.76 5.01
C GLN A 363 -8.13 19.75 4.94
N GLY A 364 -8.78 20.16 6.02
CA GLY A 364 -10.22 20.33 6.06
C GLY A 364 -10.69 21.45 5.13
N ASP A 365 -11.87 21.27 4.53
CA ASP A 365 -12.39 22.23 3.55
C ASP A 365 -12.80 23.58 4.20
N GLN A 366 -13.01 24.60 3.37
CA GLN A 366 -13.39 25.94 3.84
C GLN A 366 -14.70 25.96 4.65
N LEU A 367 -15.64 25.05 4.37
CA LEU A 367 -16.91 24.98 5.10
C LEU A 367 -16.69 24.40 6.50
N GLN A 368 -15.88 23.34 6.61
CA GLN A 368 -15.47 22.75 7.87
C GLN A 368 -14.64 23.72 8.71
N ALA A 369 -13.69 24.43 8.10
CA ALA A 369 -12.93 25.48 8.77
C ALA A 369 -13.85 26.59 9.31
N ARG A 370 -14.86 27.00 8.52
CA ARG A 370 -15.87 27.97 8.96
C ARG A 370 -16.70 27.46 10.13
N ASN A 371 -17.07 26.18 10.14
CA ASN A 371 -17.84 25.57 11.23
C ASN A 371 -16.99 25.44 12.51
N ASN A 372 -15.70 25.14 12.37
CA ASN A 372 -14.76 25.00 13.49
C ASN A 372 -14.11 26.32 13.92
N LYS A 373 -14.38 27.44 13.23
CA LYS A 373 -13.78 28.76 13.46
C LYS A 373 -13.72 29.19 14.93
N ARG A 374 -14.77 28.90 15.71
CA ARG A 374 -14.79 29.22 17.16
C ARG A 374 -13.83 28.35 17.95
N LYS A 375 -13.76 27.05 17.64
CA LYS A 375 -12.85 26.09 18.29
C LYS A 375 -11.40 26.38 17.92
N ILE A 376 -11.13 26.64 16.64
CA ILE A 376 -9.80 27.03 16.14
C ILE A 376 -9.29 28.25 16.92
N ARG A 377 -10.08 29.33 16.99
CA ARG A 377 -9.70 30.54 17.77
C ARG A 377 -9.48 30.26 19.24
N ARG A 378 -10.31 29.41 19.85
CA ARG A 378 -10.16 29.05 21.27
C ARG A 378 -8.83 28.33 21.50
N CYS A 379 -8.53 27.33 20.68
CA CYS A 379 -7.30 26.55 20.79
C CYS A 379 -6.06 27.39 20.45
N ALA A 380 -6.12 28.23 19.43
CA ALA A 380 -5.05 29.18 19.11
C ALA A 380 -4.77 30.12 20.29
N LYS A 381 -5.82 30.66 20.94
CA LYS A 381 -5.67 31.47 22.16
C LYS A 381 -4.99 30.69 23.29
N MET A 382 -5.29 29.40 23.45
CA MET A 382 -4.63 28.57 24.46
C MET A 382 -3.13 28.42 24.20
N ILE A 383 -2.75 28.21 22.93
CA ILE A 383 -1.34 28.15 22.52
C ILE A 383 -0.64 29.49 22.76
N LEU A 384 -1.27 30.62 22.40
CA LEU A 384 -0.71 31.95 22.65
C LEU A 384 -0.51 32.23 24.15
N ALA A 385 -1.50 31.88 24.97
CA ALA A 385 -1.41 32.04 26.42
C ALA A 385 -0.32 31.13 27.02
N HIS A 386 -0.11 29.94 26.44
CA HIS A 386 1.01 29.06 26.79
C HIS A 386 2.38 29.65 26.45
N GLN A 387 2.52 30.18 25.24
CA GLN A 387 3.74 30.88 24.80
C GLN A 387 4.03 32.11 25.67
N ALA A 388 2.99 32.84 26.09
CA ALA A 388 3.11 33.98 27.00
C ALA A 388 3.40 33.58 28.46
N GLY A 389 3.29 32.29 28.80
CA GLY A 389 3.43 31.79 30.17
C GLY A 389 2.24 32.13 31.08
N GLU A 390 1.08 32.48 30.51
CA GLU A 390 -0.15 32.76 31.25
C GLU A 390 -0.90 31.48 31.65
N GLN A 391 -0.70 30.41 30.89
CA GLN A 391 -1.21 29.07 31.18
C GLN A 391 -0.20 28.02 30.70
N SER A 392 -0.38 26.76 31.09
CA SER A 392 0.43 25.64 30.59
C SER A 392 -0.46 24.68 29.82
N LEU A 393 -0.11 24.37 28.57
CA LEU A 393 -0.80 23.30 27.83
C LEU A 393 -0.50 21.91 28.39
N TRP A 394 0.58 21.76 29.15
CA TRP A 394 0.97 20.50 29.79
C TRP A 394 0.02 20.12 30.92
N ASP A 395 -0.63 21.11 31.55
CA ASP A 395 -1.62 20.92 32.62
C ASP A 395 -3.02 20.57 32.06
N GLU A 396 -3.21 20.67 30.75
CA GLU A 396 -4.49 20.35 30.11
C GLU A 396 -4.69 18.84 30.00
N ASP A 397 -5.95 18.42 30.09
CA ASP A 397 -6.30 17.02 29.92
C ASP A 397 -5.99 16.52 28.50
N GLU A 398 -5.85 15.20 28.38
CA GLU A 398 -5.48 14.55 27.12
C GLU A 398 -6.51 14.81 26.00
N GLU A 399 -7.80 14.98 26.32
CA GLU A 399 -8.84 15.27 25.34
C GLU A 399 -8.69 16.67 24.74
N ALA A 400 -8.42 17.66 25.60
CA ALA A 400 -8.14 19.03 25.19
C ALA A 400 -6.90 19.10 24.30
N ARG A 401 -5.81 18.43 24.69
CA ARG A 401 -4.58 18.37 23.89
C ARG A 401 -4.78 17.69 22.54
N LYS A 402 -5.55 16.60 22.48
CA LYS A 402 -5.95 15.96 21.22
C LYS A 402 -6.80 16.87 20.34
N GLU A 403 -7.70 17.65 20.91
CA GLU A 403 -8.51 18.60 20.13
C GLU A 403 -7.63 19.69 19.51
N ILE A 404 -6.64 20.20 20.25
CA ILE A 404 -5.65 21.16 19.73
C ILE A 404 -4.89 20.54 18.55
N LEU A 405 -4.30 19.36 18.74
CA LEU A 405 -3.56 18.64 17.69
C LEU A 405 -4.39 18.38 16.43
N TYR A 406 -5.62 17.91 16.62
CA TYR A 406 -6.53 17.64 15.51
C TYR A 406 -6.81 18.92 14.73
N LEU A 407 -7.21 20.00 15.41
CA LEU A 407 -7.54 21.27 14.76
C LEU A 407 -6.32 21.92 14.11
N PHE A 408 -5.17 21.87 14.78
CA PHE A 408 -3.91 22.42 14.28
C PHE A 408 -3.45 21.70 13.01
N SER A 409 -3.48 20.38 13.00
CA SER A 409 -3.00 19.58 11.85
C SER A 409 -4.01 19.55 10.69
N THR A 410 -5.31 19.63 10.97
CA THR A 410 -6.40 19.46 9.99
C THR A 410 -6.83 20.78 9.37
N PHE A 411 -6.81 21.89 10.12
CA PHE A 411 -7.16 23.23 9.64
C PHE A 411 -5.95 24.15 9.74
N HIS A 412 -4.78 23.66 9.30
CA HIS A 412 -3.49 24.25 9.62
C HIS A 412 -3.40 25.70 9.19
N LYS A 413 -3.87 26.02 7.97
CA LYS A 413 -3.91 27.39 7.46
C LYS A 413 -4.75 28.32 8.34
N GLU A 414 -5.99 27.96 8.64
CA GLU A 414 -6.87 28.81 9.45
C GLU A 414 -6.41 28.89 10.91
N PHE A 415 -5.73 27.86 11.40
CA PHE A 415 -5.18 27.81 12.74
C PHE A 415 -3.95 28.70 12.86
N THR A 416 -3.00 28.63 11.93
CA THR A 416 -1.82 29.52 11.92
C THR A 416 -2.20 30.97 11.69
N GLU A 417 -3.17 31.25 10.80
CA GLU A 417 -3.78 32.58 10.69
C GLU A 417 -4.34 33.06 12.03
N ALA A 418 -4.92 32.18 12.85
CA ALA A 418 -5.43 32.54 14.18
C ALA A 418 -4.35 32.66 15.27
N LEU A 419 -3.14 32.16 15.03
CA LEU A 419 -1.98 32.35 15.92
C LEU A 419 -1.24 33.66 15.61
N GLU A 420 -1.27 34.10 14.35
CA GLU A 420 -0.60 35.33 13.91
C GLU A 420 -1.43 36.61 14.12
N ASN A 421 -2.73 36.47 14.39
CA ASN A 421 -3.70 37.55 14.63
C ASN A 421 -4.02 37.71 16.12
#